data_AF-A0A094D8F1-F1
#
_entry.id   AF-A0A094D8F1-F1
#
_cell.length_a   1.000
_cell.length_b   1.000
_cell.length_c   1.000
_cell.angle_alpha   90.00
_cell.angle_beta   90.00
_cell.angle_gamma   90.00
#
_symmetry.space_group_name_H-M   'P 1'
#
loop_
_entity.id
_entity.type
_entity.pdbx_description
1 polymer ?
#
loop_
_entity_poly.entity_id
_entity_poly.type
_entity_poly.pdbx_seq_one_letter_code
_entity_poly.pdbx_strand_id
1 'polypeptide(L)'
;MAYQVEFGTIITDTNAFGTFFKTLATVFKNDAKVIFDTNNEYHDMDQTLALNLNQVAINAIRAAGATFQCIFVEGNSYSGAWTWNAANDNLKALTDPQNKIIYQMHQYVDSDGSGTSPNCVSSTIGVERLKSATEWLRANGKIGIIGEFAGAANNQCKAAITGLLQHLKADSDVWTGALWWGGDPWWGSYIFGFEPPSRIGYTYYDSTLLQFRPL
;
A
#
# COMPACT_ATOMS: atom_id res chain seq x y z
N MET A 1 4.70 -9.20 5.11
CA MET A 1 3.90 -10.20 5.87
C MET A 1 2.76 -9.44 6.51
N ALA A 2 1.53 -9.80 6.17
CA ALA A 2 0.32 -9.19 6.72
C ALA A 2 0.05 -9.75 8.13
N TYR A 3 0.07 -8.90 9.15
CA TYR A 3 -0.23 -9.25 10.53
C TYR A 3 -1.53 -8.59 11.00
N GLN A 4 -2.54 -8.47 10.15
CA GLN A 4 -3.85 -7.95 10.60
C GLN A 4 -4.60 -8.92 11.51
N VAL A 5 -4.28 -10.21 11.36
CA VAL A 5 -5.05 -11.32 11.86
C VAL A 5 -4.09 -12.29 12.52
N GLU A 6 -3.96 -12.21 13.84
CA GLU A 6 -3.41 -13.33 14.60
C GLU A 6 -4.52 -14.40 14.65
N PHE A 7 -4.33 -15.52 13.95
CA PHE A 7 -5.20 -16.71 14.03
C PHE A 7 -6.70 -16.51 13.72
N GLY A 8 -7.06 -15.56 12.85
CA GLY A 8 -8.45 -15.32 12.42
C GLY A 8 -9.19 -14.23 13.20
N THR A 9 -8.53 -13.52 14.12
CA THR A 9 -9.17 -12.48 14.95
C THR A 9 -8.68 -11.06 14.64
N ILE A 10 -9.62 -10.10 14.66
CA ILE A 10 -9.34 -8.68 14.52
C ILE A 10 -8.51 -8.19 15.73
N ILE A 11 -7.41 -7.48 15.47
CA ILE A 11 -6.63 -6.81 16.50
C ILE A 11 -7.48 -5.70 17.12
N THR A 12 -7.80 -5.85 18.40
CA THR A 12 -8.61 -4.88 19.17
C THR A 12 -7.85 -4.23 20.33
N ASP A 13 -6.77 -4.86 20.80
CA ASP A 13 -5.94 -4.32 21.88
C ASP A 13 -4.91 -3.32 21.33
N THR A 14 -5.29 -2.04 21.37
CA THR A 14 -4.42 -0.94 20.94
C THR A 14 -3.16 -0.81 21.79
N ASN A 15 -3.20 -1.15 23.09
CA ASN A 15 -2.02 -1.06 23.96
C ASN A 15 -0.98 -2.12 23.60
N ALA A 16 -1.43 -3.36 23.34
CA ALA A 16 -0.55 -4.42 22.85
C ALA A 16 0.05 -4.04 21.50
N PHE A 17 -0.75 -3.50 20.58
CA PHE A 17 -0.31 -3.04 19.27
C PHE A 17 0.76 -1.93 19.36
N GLY A 18 0.57 -0.95 20.25
CA GLY A 18 1.57 0.08 20.53
C GLY A 18 2.85 -0.49 21.14
N THR A 19 2.74 -1.49 22.03
CA THR A 19 3.89 -2.17 22.63
C THR A 19 4.70 -2.93 21.58
N PHE A 20 4.03 -3.60 20.65
CA PHE A 20 4.66 -4.24 19.49
C PHE A 20 5.46 -3.22 18.67
N PHE A 21 4.82 -2.10 18.27
CA PHE A 21 5.49 -1.10 17.45
C PHE A 21 6.64 -0.40 18.16
N LYS A 22 6.52 -0.12 19.47
CA LYS A 22 7.62 0.44 20.25
C LYS A 22 8.81 -0.51 20.31
N THR A 23 8.55 -1.80 20.50
CA THR A 23 9.58 -2.85 20.54
C THR A 23 10.28 -2.97 19.19
N LEU A 24 9.52 -3.08 18.11
CA LEU A 24 10.05 -3.17 16.75
C LEU A 24 10.84 -1.92 16.36
N ALA A 25 10.27 -0.73 16.55
CA ALA A 25 10.92 0.53 16.19
C ALA A 25 12.20 0.79 17.00
N THR A 26 12.30 0.30 18.24
CA THR A 26 13.53 0.42 19.04
C THR A 26 14.73 -0.22 18.35
N VAL A 27 14.52 -1.32 17.62
CA VAL A 27 15.58 -2.03 16.88
C VAL A 27 16.07 -1.19 15.68
N PHE A 28 15.15 -0.52 14.97
CA PHE A 28 15.43 0.11 13.68
C PHE A 28 15.52 1.64 13.71
N LYS A 29 15.31 2.28 14.87
CA LYS A 29 15.20 3.74 14.99
C LYS A 29 16.35 4.56 14.39
N ASN A 30 17.55 3.99 14.31
CA ASN A 30 18.73 4.67 13.76
C ASN A 30 18.97 4.38 12.26
N ASP A 31 18.17 3.50 11.64
CA ASP A 31 18.26 3.23 10.21
C ASP A 31 17.23 4.09 9.46
N ALA A 32 17.72 5.17 8.84
CA ALA A 32 16.87 6.10 8.09
C ALA A 32 16.30 5.50 6.79
N LYS A 33 16.75 4.31 6.36
CA LYS A 33 16.23 3.62 5.17
C LYS A 33 15.04 2.72 5.49
N VAL A 34 14.80 2.43 6.77
CA VAL A 34 13.63 1.65 7.18
C VAL A 34 12.37 2.49 7.00
N ILE A 35 11.32 1.86 6.48
CA ILE A 35 9.96 2.37 6.46
C ILE A 35 9.15 1.46 7.38
N PHE A 36 8.35 2.05 8.26
CA PHE A 36 7.41 1.27 9.07
C PHE A 36 6.07 1.26 8.39
N ASP A 37 5.53 0.08 8.19
CA ASP A 37 4.16 -0.14 7.74
C ASP A 37 3.33 -0.54 8.96
N THR A 38 2.23 0.18 9.21
CA THR A 38 1.42 -0.06 10.41
C THR A 38 0.80 -1.44 10.40
N ASN A 39 0.25 -1.87 9.27
CA ASN A 39 -0.35 -3.18 9.11
C ASN A 39 -0.93 -3.33 7.70
N ASN A 40 -0.60 -4.42 7.03
CA ASN A 40 -1.15 -4.76 5.72
C ASN A 40 -2.69 -4.91 5.76
N GLU A 41 -3.38 -4.14 4.92
CA GLU A 41 -4.75 -4.35 4.47
C GLU A 41 -5.80 -4.54 5.56
N TYR A 42 -5.95 -3.59 6.49
CA TYR A 42 -7.11 -3.64 7.39
C TYR A 42 -8.41 -3.92 6.60
N HIS A 43 -9.25 -4.80 7.12
CA HIS A 43 -10.49 -5.28 6.50
C HIS A 43 -11.47 -5.79 7.56
N ASP A 44 -12.77 -5.75 7.25
CA ASP A 44 -13.86 -6.30 8.08
C ASP A 44 -13.85 -5.86 9.55
N MET A 45 -13.39 -4.65 9.81
CA MET A 45 -13.29 -4.09 11.17
C MET A 45 -13.95 -2.72 11.29
N ASP A 46 -14.15 -2.28 12.54
CA ASP A 46 -14.65 -0.93 12.81
C ASP A 46 -13.64 0.13 12.31
N GLN A 47 -14.16 1.15 11.61
CA GLN A 47 -13.32 2.17 10.99
C GLN A 47 -12.64 3.10 12.01
N THR A 48 -13.24 3.29 13.19
CA THR A 48 -12.61 4.04 14.29
C THR A 48 -11.47 3.22 14.90
N LEU A 49 -11.62 1.90 14.98
CA LEU A 49 -10.55 1.00 15.40
C LEU A 49 -9.35 1.05 14.43
N ALA A 50 -9.58 1.00 13.12
CA ALA A 50 -8.50 1.13 12.12
C ALA A 50 -7.72 2.46 12.27
N LEU A 51 -8.44 3.58 12.45
CA LEU A 51 -7.84 4.88 12.76
C LEU A 51 -6.99 4.83 14.04
N ASN A 52 -7.53 4.26 15.11
CA ASN A 52 -6.86 4.19 16.41
C ASN A 52 -5.60 3.33 16.36
N LEU A 53 -5.62 2.18 15.67
CA LEU A 53 -4.46 1.32 15.51
C LEU A 53 -3.33 2.03 14.76
N ASN A 54 -3.65 2.68 13.64
CA ASN A 54 -2.68 3.50 12.91
C ASN A 54 -2.07 4.59 13.80
N GLN A 55 -2.89 5.36 14.52
CA GLN A 55 -2.40 6.45 15.37
C GLN A 55 -1.53 5.92 16.51
N VAL A 56 -1.90 4.79 17.11
CA VAL A 56 -1.12 4.17 18.18
C VAL A 56 0.22 3.63 17.68
N ALA A 57 0.26 3.02 16.49
CA ALA A 57 1.52 2.62 15.85
C ALA A 57 2.43 3.84 15.61
N ILE A 58 1.90 4.93 15.03
CA ILE A 58 2.65 6.18 14.84
C ILE A 58 3.23 6.67 16.16
N ASN A 59 2.40 6.82 17.18
CA ASN A 59 2.81 7.32 18.49
C ASN A 59 3.91 6.43 19.11
N ALA A 60 3.76 5.11 19.02
CA ALA A 60 4.72 4.16 19.56
C ALA A 60 6.07 4.17 18.83
N ILE A 61 6.04 4.24 17.49
CA ILE A 61 7.25 4.36 16.65
C ILE A 61 8.02 5.63 17.03
N ARG A 62 7.33 6.78 17.12
CA ARG A 62 7.97 8.05 17.48
C ARG A 62 8.46 8.04 18.92
N ALA A 63 7.72 7.46 19.86
CA ALA A 63 8.13 7.31 21.25
C ALA A 63 9.35 6.38 21.44
N ALA A 64 9.65 5.49 20.48
CA ALA A 64 10.88 4.70 20.46
C ALA A 64 12.11 5.49 20.00
N GLY A 65 11.93 6.70 19.48
CA GLY A 65 12.99 7.56 18.96
C GLY A 65 13.24 7.42 17.46
N ALA A 66 12.37 6.75 16.72
CA ALA A 66 12.44 6.65 15.26
C ALA A 66 11.87 7.92 14.62
N THR A 67 12.70 8.95 14.41
CA THR A 67 12.27 10.28 13.95
C THR A 67 12.46 10.53 12.46
N PHE A 68 13.25 9.71 11.77
CA PHE A 68 13.61 9.96 10.36
C PHE A 68 12.73 9.19 9.37
N GLN A 69 12.22 8.04 9.80
CA GLN A 69 11.52 7.06 8.98
C GLN A 69 10.14 7.55 8.56
N CYS A 70 9.76 7.24 7.33
CA CYS A 70 8.37 7.31 6.91
C CYS A 70 7.54 6.24 7.61
N ILE A 71 6.26 6.53 7.82
CA ILE A 71 5.28 5.57 8.33
C ILE A 71 4.19 5.44 7.28
N PHE A 72 4.09 4.24 6.70
CA PHE A 72 3.01 3.86 5.82
C PHE A 72 1.81 3.49 6.67
N VAL A 73 0.72 4.22 6.46
CA VAL A 73 -0.56 3.98 7.13
C VAL A 73 -1.51 3.36 6.13
N GLU A 74 -2.25 2.37 6.59
CA GLU A 74 -3.20 1.64 5.75
C GLU A 74 -4.63 1.78 6.26
N GLY A 75 -5.57 1.66 5.33
CA GLY A 75 -6.98 1.75 5.61
C GLY A 75 -7.70 0.41 5.63
N ASN A 76 -8.97 0.48 6.01
CA ASN A 76 -9.92 -0.61 5.91
C ASN A 76 -10.26 -0.93 4.45
N SER A 77 -11.07 -1.97 4.22
CA SER A 77 -11.38 -2.46 2.87
C SER A 77 -10.11 -2.77 2.07
N TYR A 78 -9.18 -3.49 2.70
CA TYR A 78 -7.91 -3.93 2.13
C TYR A 78 -7.04 -2.77 1.63
N SER A 79 -7.14 -1.62 2.31
CA SER A 79 -6.49 -0.37 1.90
C SER A 79 -6.72 0.00 0.41
N GLY A 80 -7.83 -0.44 -0.18
CA GLY A 80 -8.05 -0.34 -1.62
C GLY A 80 -8.24 1.11 -2.09
N ALA A 81 -7.46 1.55 -3.08
CA ALA A 81 -7.55 2.93 -3.59
C ALA A 81 -8.94 3.24 -4.19
N TRP A 82 -9.51 2.30 -4.95
CA TRP A 82 -10.84 2.44 -5.56
C TRP A 82 -12.01 2.61 -4.58
N THR A 83 -11.83 2.18 -3.33
CA THR A 83 -12.82 2.25 -2.25
C THR A 83 -12.46 3.28 -1.18
N TRP A 84 -11.30 3.96 -1.33
CA TRP A 84 -10.67 4.75 -0.28
C TRP A 84 -11.62 5.79 0.33
N ASN A 85 -12.25 6.61 -0.51
CA ASN A 85 -13.09 7.72 -0.01
C ASN A 85 -14.34 7.23 0.72
N ALA A 86 -14.85 6.04 0.38
CA ALA A 86 -16.03 5.47 1.01
C ALA A 86 -15.72 4.84 2.36
N ALA A 87 -14.54 4.21 2.50
CA ALA A 87 -14.17 3.48 3.70
C ALA A 87 -13.32 4.31 4.67
N ASN A 88 -12.39 5.14 4.17
CA ASN A 88 -11.21 5.58 4.90
C ASN A 88 -11.09 7.10 5.09
N ASP A 89 -12.17 7.86 4.87
CA ASP A 89 -12.15 9.32 4.97
C ASP A 89 -11.71 9.83 6.37
N ASN A 90 -11.98 9.08 7.43
CA ASN A 90 -11.55 9.47 8.79
C ASN A 90 -10.02 9.43 8.99
N LEU A 91 -9.26 8.72 8.14
CA LEU A 91 -7.80 8.61 8.27
C LEU A 91 -7.07 9.93 7.99
N LYS A 92 -7.74 10.95 7.42
CA LYS A 92 -7.16 12.30 7.32
C LYS A 92 -6.82 12.93 8.68
N ALA A 93 -7.44 12.42 9.75
CA ALA A 93 -7.22 12.86 11.12
C ALA A 93 -5.92 12.33 11.76
N LEU A 94 -5.21 11.39 11.11
CA LEU A 94 -3.92 10.89 11.58
C LEU A 94 -2.89 12.02 11.65
N THR A 95 -2.09 12.00 12.71
CA THR A 95 -1.05 13.00 12.97
C THR A 95 0.28 12.33 13.29
N ASP A 96 1.37 12.93 12.83
CA ASP A 96 2.74 12.53 13.14
C ASP A 96 3.55 13.80 13.45
N PRO A 97 4.21 13.89 14.62
CA PRO A 97 5.05 15.04 14.96
C PRO A 97 6.21 15.27 13.98
N GLN A 98 6.61 14.25 13.21
CA GLN A 98 7.65 14.38 12.17
C GLN A 98 7.09 14.69 10.79
N ASN A 99 5.76 14.71 10.62
CA ASN A 99 5.07 14.93 9.35
C ASN A 99 5.56 14.00 8.21
N LYS A 100 5.68 12.69 8.50
CA LYS A 100 6.17 11.66 7.57
C LYS A 100 5.18 10.49 7.39
N ILE A 101 3.89 10.78 7.48
CA ILE A 101 2.82 9.83 7.14
C ILE A 101 2.72 9.74 5.61
N ILE A 102 2.67 8.53 5.08
CA ILE A 102 2.30 8.25 3.68
C ILE A 102 1.14 7.25 3.71
N TYR A 103 0.06 7.58 3.00
CA TYR A 103 -1.12 6.71 2.90
C TYR A 103 -0.86 5.62 1.85
N GLN A 104 -0.57 4.41 2.33
CA GLN A 104 -0.34 3.26 1.48
C GLN A 104 -1.68 2.66 1.08
N MET A 105 -1.95 2.65 -0.23
CA MET A 105 -3.15 2.04 -0.79
C MET A 105 -2.78 0.90 -1.72
N HIS A 106 -3.64 -0.09 -1.85
CA HIS A 106 -3.43 -1.21 -2.77
C HIS A 106 -4.38 -1.11 -3.95
N GLN A 107 -3.95 -1.59 -5.11
CA GLN A 107 -4.80 -1.60 -6.29
C GLN A 107 -4.48 -2.72 -7.28
N TYR A 108 -5.38 -3.70 -7.34
CA TYR A 108 -5.45 -4.67 -8.44
C TYR A 108 -6.44 -4.21 -9.51
N VAL A 109 -6.40 -4.87 -10.67
CA VAL A 109 -7.12 -4.45 -11.90
C VAL A 109 -8.14 -5.49 -12.40
N ASP A 110 -8.32 -6.58 -11.66
CA ASP A 110 -9.36 -7.59 -11.87
C ASP A 110 -10.72 -7.16 -11.29
N SER A 111 -11.79 -7.88 -11.61
CA SER A 111 -13.18 -7.43 -11.42
C SER A 111 -13.52 -6.98 -10.00
N ASP A 112 -13.04 -7.70 -8.99
CA ASP A 112 -13.28 -7.43 -7.57
C ASP A 112 -12.09 -6.76 -6.87
N GLY A 113 -11.02 -6.45 -7.61
CA GLY A 113 -9.83 -5.81 -7.06
C GLY A 113 -9.04 -6.68 -6.09
N SER A 114 -9.25 -8.01 -6.09
CA SER A 114 -8.58 -8.95 -5.19
C SER A 114 -7.18 -9.36 -5.62
N GLY A 115 -6.82 -9.19 -6.89
CA GLY A 115 -5.53 -9.69 -7.40
C GLY A 115 -5.46 -11.21 -7.49
N THR A 116 -6.59 -11.87 -7.73
CA THR A 116 -6.64 -13.35 -7.81
C THR A 116 -6.94 -13.86 -9.22
N SER A 117 -7.36 -12.97 -10.12
CA SER A 117 -7.75 -13.31 -11.49
C SER A 117 -6.70 -12.90 -12.52
N PRO A 118 -6.52 -13.69 -13.59
CA PRO A 118 -5.70 -13.30 -14.72
C PRO A 118 -6.37 -12.24 -15.64
N ASN A 119 -7.64 -11.92 -15.40
CA ASN A 119 -8.42 -11.03 -16.25
C ASN A 119 -8.50 -9.63 -15.64
N CYS A 120 -7.99 -8.64 -16.36
CA CYS A 120 -8.23 -7.24 -16.03
C CYS A 120 -9.57 -6.77 -16.59
N VAL A 121 -10.27 -5.84 -15.93
CA VAL A 121 -11.61 -5.39 -16.37
C VAL A 121 -11.57 -4.71 -17.75
N SER A 122 -10.61 -3.81 -17.95
CA SER A 122 -10.39 -3.06 -19.19
C SER A 122 -8.93 -2.62 -19.27
N SER A 123 -8.53 -2.00 -20.38
CA SER A 123 -7.21 -1.38 -20.52
C SER A 123 -7.06 -0.05 -19.76
N THR A 124 -8.13 0.50 -19.21
CA THR A 124 -8.16 1.81 -18.52
C THR A 124 -8.49 1.71 -17.04
N ILE A 125 -8.90 0.53 -16.55
CA ILE A 125 -9.41 0.34 -15.20
C ILE A 125 -8.44 0.79 -14.10
N GLY A 126 -7.12 0.67 -14.33
CA GLY A 126 -6.12 1.13 -13.38
C GLY A 126 -6.23 2.62 -13.07
N VAL A 127 -6.41 3.46 -14.09
CA VAL A 127 -6.58 4.92 -13.91
C VAL A 127 -7.91 5.22 -13.24
N GLU A 128 -8.99 4.60 -13.72
CA GLU A 128 -10.34 4.82 -13.19
C GLU A 128 -10.42 4.57 -11.68
N ARG A 129 -9.75 3.52 -11.21
CA ARG A 129 -9.69 3.13 -9.80
C ARG A 129 -8.84 4.05 -8.92
N LEU A 130 -7.92 4.84 -9.48
CA LEU A 130 -7.07 5.76 -8.71
C LEU A 130 -7.59 7.19 -8.62
N LYS A 131 -8.56 7.59 -9.46
CA LYS A 131 -9.01 8.99 -9.55
C LYS A 131 -9.51 9.54 -8.22
N SER A 132 -10.46 8.84 -7.59
CA SER A 132 -11.09 9.29 -6.35
C SER A 132 -10.10 9.42 -5.19
N ALA A 133 -9.18 8.45 -5.06
CA ALA A 133 -8.10 8.50 -4.07
C ALA A 133 -7.12 9.64 -4.32
N THR A 134 -6.76 9.89 -5.59
CA THR A 134 -5.87 11.00 -5.97
C THR A 134 -6.49 12.35 -5.59
N GLU A 135 -7.78 12.54 -5.88
CA GLU A 135 -8.53 13.73 -5.49
C GLU A 135 -8.60 13.89 -3.97
N TRP A 136 -8.80 12.80 -3.23
CA TRP A 136 -8.84 12.81 -1.77
C TRP A 136 -7.50 13.19 -1.15
N LEU A 137 -6.38 12.63 -1.65
CA LEU A 137 -5.05 12.99 -1.20
C LEU A 137 -4.81 14.50 -1.38
N ARG A 138 -5.12 15.02 -2.56
CA ARG A 138 -4.95 16.44 -2.88
C ARG A 138 -5.83 17.35 -2.03
N ALA A 139 -7.12 17.00 -1.87
CA ALA A 139 -8.06 17.79 -1.09
C ALA A 139 -7.71 17.87 0.40
N ASN A 140 -7.02 16.85 0.92
CA ASN A 140 -6.64 16.78 2.34
C ASN A 140 -5.16 17.10 2.59
N GLY A 141 -4.40 17.52 1.57
CA GLY A 141 -2.97 17.82 1.67
C GLY A 141 -2.14 16.62 2.12
N LYS A 142 -2.49 15.42 1.65
CA LYS A 142 -1.86 14.15 2.02
C LYS A 142 -1.04 13.58 0.87
N ILE A 143 -0.10 12.72 1.21
CA ILE A 143 0.77 12.02 0.26
C ILE A 143 0.50 10.52 0.34
N GLY A 144 0.43 9.85 -0.80
CA GLY A 144 0.16 8.43 -0.91
C GLY A 144 1.24 7.65 -1.65
N ILE A 145 1.14 6.33 -1.55
CA ILE A 145 1.91 5.35 -2.33
C ILE A 145 0.97 4.18 -2.71
N ILE A 146 1.19 3.57 -3.88
CA ILE A 146 0.57 2.28 -4.17
C ILE A 146 1.46 1.15 -3.65
N GLY A 147 1.13 0.62 -2.47
CA GLY A 147 1.93 -0.41 -1.77
C GLY A 147 1.86 -1.79 -2.40
N GLU A 148 0.77 -2.07 -3.11
CA GLU A 148 0.60 -3.27 -3.91
C GLU A 148 -0.16 -2.95 -5.18
N PHE A 149 0.35 -3.44 -6.30
CA PHE A 149 -0.38 -3.54 -7.55
C PHE A 149 0.16 -4.68 -8.38
N ALA A 150 -0.71 -5.30 -9.19
CA ALA A 150 -0.31 -6.30 -10.17
C ALA A 150 -1.38 -6.50 -11.25
N GLY A 151 -0.97 -7.10 -12.36
CA GLY A 151 -1.85 -7.59 -13.41
C GLY A 151 -1.19 -8.73 -14.16
N ALA A 152 -1.96 -9.68 -14.69
CA ALA A 152 -1.39 -10.84 -15.36
C ALA A 152 -0.68 -10.46 -16.68
N ALA A 153 0.15 -11.37 -17.19
CA ALA A 153 0.94 -11.18 -18.41
C ALA A 153 0.09 -11.30 -19.69
N ASN A 154 -0.70 -10.26 -19.97
CA ASN A 154 -1.44 -10.10 -21.23
C ASN A 154 -1.53 -8.62 -21.62
N ASN A 155 -1.92 -8.33 -22.87
CA ASN A 155 -1.90 -6.97 -23.41
C ASN A 155 -2.89 -6.01 -22.71
N GLN A 156 -4.07 -6.50 -22.33
CA GLN A 156 -5.08 -5.67 -21.66
C GLN A 156 -4.61 -5.24 -20.27
N CYS A 157 -4.11 -6.20 -19.48
CA CYS A 157 -3.51 -5.91 -18.19
C CYS A 157 -2.29 -5.00 -18.30
N LYS A 158 -1.43 -5.22 -19.31
CA LYS A 158 -0.27 -4.36 -19.55
C LYS A 158 -0.67 -2.90 -19.79
N ALA A 159 -1.71 -2.68 -20.59
CA ALA A 159 -2.24 -1.35 -20.82
C ALA A 159 -2.80 -0.72 -19.54
N ALA A 160 -3.57 -1.48 -18.74
CA ALA A 160 -4.12 -1.02 -17.47
C ALA A 160 -3.04 -0.62 -16.46
N ILE A 161 -2.00 -1.46 -16.31
CA ILE A 161 -0.86 -1.22 -15.43
C ILE A 161 -0.04 -0.01 -15.90
N THR A 162 0.20 0.09 -17.22
CA THR A 162 0.93 1.24 -17.77
C THR A 162 0.16 2.54 -17.54
N GLY A 163 -1.16 2.53 -17.76
CA GLY A 163 -2.02 3.68 -17.50
C GLY A 163 -2.02 4.08 -16.01
N LEU A 164 -2.11 3.10 -15.11
CA LEU A 164 -1.99 3.31 -13.65
C LEU A 164 -0.67 4.03 -13.30
N LEU A 165 0.46 3.52 -13.79
CA LEU A 165 1.78 4.11 -13.51
C LEU A 165 1.94 5.50 -14.13
N GLN A 166 1.37 5.73 -15.32
CA GLN A 166 1.32 7.06 -15.94
C GLN A 166 0.51 8.05 -15.11
N HIS A 167 -0.63 7.62 -14.57
CA HIS A 167 -1.46 8.44 -13.67
C HIS A 167 -0.68 8.83 -12.41
N LEU A 168 -0.06 7.86 -11.73
CA LEU A 168 0.77 8.14 -10.54
C LEU A 168 1.92 9.12 -10.84
N LYS A 169 2.58 8.96 -12.00
CA LYS A 169 3.66 9.87 -12.41
C LYS A 169 3.17 11.28 -12.72
N ALA A 170 2.00 11.41 -13.36
CA ALA A 170 1.39 12.69 -13.70
C ALA A 170 0.93 13.45 -12.43
N ASP A 171 0.43 12.72 -11.43
CA ASP A 171 -0.03 13.24 -10.14
C ASP A 171 1.02 13.07 -9.02
N SER A 172 2.30 13.29 -9.37
CA SER A 172 3.44 13.12 -8.44
C SER A 172 3.53 14.19 -7.34
N ASP A 173 2.63 15.18 -7.34
CA ASP A 173 2.43 16.09 -6.21
C ASP A 173 1.83 15.37 -4.98
N VAL A 174 1.08 14.28 -5.21
CA VAL A 174 0.42 13.50 -4.15
C VAL A 174 0.84 12.03 -4.13
N TRP A 175 1.41 11.49 -5.21
CA TRP A 175 1.89 10.10 -5.26
C TRP A 175 3.42 9.99 -5.25
N THR A 176 3.95 9.15 -4.36
CA THR A 176 5.40 8.97 -4.19
C THR A 176 5.98 7.73 -4.88
N GLY A 177 5.14 6.80 -5.31
CA GLY A 177 5.60 5.60 -6.02
C GLY A 177 4.57 4.49 -6.07
N ALA A 178 5.04 3.32 -6.51
CA ALA A 178 4.28 2.08 -6.55
C ALA A 178 5.21 0.87 -6.32
N LEU A 179 4.70 -0.18 -5.68
CA LEU A 179 5.42 -1.42 -5.39
C LEU A 179 4.66 -2.62 -5.97
N TRP A 180 5.31 -3.40 -6.83
CA TRP A 180 4.69 -4.55 -7.50
C TRP A 180 4.48 -5.71 -6.53
N TRP A 181 3.30 -6.34 -6.59
CA TRP A 181 3.02 -7.57 -5.86
C TRP A 181 3.20 -8.82 -6.77
N GLY A 182 4.17 -9.69 -6.55
CA GLY A 182 5.24 -9.64 -5.53
C GLY A 182 6.46 -10.47 -5.96
N GLY A 183 7.58 -10.33 -5.25
CA GLY A 183 8.81 -11.11 -5.44
C GLY A 183 9.04 -12.05 -4.26
N ASP A 184 9.36 -13.32 -4.52
CA ASP A 184 9.73 -14.35 -3.54
C ASP A 184 10.24 -15.61 -4.30
N PRO A 185 11.30 -16.27 -3.79
CA PRO A 185 11.82 -17.50 -4.39
C PRO A 185 10.81 -18.66 -4.40
N TRP A 186 9.79 -18.67 -3.54
CA TRP A 186 8.84 -19.77 -3.34
C TRP A 186 7.50 -19.61 -4.09
N TRP A 187 7.31 -18.54 -4.88
CA TRP A 187 6.06 -18.29 -5.61
C TRP A 187 5.67 -19.34 -6.69
N GLY A 188 6.57 -20.25 -7.07
CA GLY A 188 6.28 -21.25 -8.10
C GLY A 188 5.76 -20.63 -9.41
N SER A 189 4.54 -21.02 -9.81
CA SER A 189 3.86 -20.51 -11.01
C SER A 189 2.86 -19.39 -10.73
N TYR A 190 3.03 -18.62 -9.66
CA TYR A 190 2.14 -17.51 -9.31
C TYR A 190 2.03 -16.49 -10.45
N ILE A 191 0.80 -16.07 -10.76
CA ILE A 191 0.45 -15.29 -11.95
C ILE A 191 1.08 -13.90 -11.99
N PHE A 192 1.51 -13.36 -10.85
CA PHE A 192 2.17 -12.06 -10.73
C PHE A 192 3.62 -12.13 -10.25
N GLY A 193 4.18 -13.33 -10.11
CA GLY A 193 5.52 -13.49 -9.53
C GLY A 193 6.57 -12.60 -10.24
N PHE A 194 7.34 -11.86 -9.45
CA PHE A 194 8.36 -10.92 -9.91
C PHE A 194 9.79 -11.31 -9.50
N GLU A 195 9.97 -12.53 -8.99
CA GLU A 195 11.31 -13.03 -8.68
C GLU A 195 12.17 -13.19 -9.96
N PRO A 196 13.31 -12.51 -10.06
CA PRO A 196 14.23 -12.72 -11.17
C PRO A 196 14.90 -14.10 -11.10
N PRO A 197 15.38 -14.64 -12.24
CA PRO A 197 15.31 -14.06 -13.58
C PRO A 197 14.07 -14.49 -14.38
N SER A 198 13.20 -15.35 -13.83
CA SER A 198 12.31 -16.17 -14.67
C SER A 198 10.83 -16.11 -14.33
N ARG A 199 10.39 -15.43 -13.26
CA ARG A 199 8.94 -15.38 -12.98
C ARG A 199 8.20 -14.55 -14.03
N ILE A 200 6.92 -14.88 -14.22
CA ILE A 200 6.11 -14.37 -15.33
C ILE A 200 5.92 -12.86 -15.27
N GLY A 201 5.73 -12.29 -14.08
CA GLY A 201 5.67 -10.84 -13.86
C GLY A 201 7.00 -10.18 -14.21
N TYR A 202 8.12 -10.72 -13.71
CA TYR A 202 9.46 -10.19 -13.98
C TYR A 202 9.75 -10.13 -15.50
N THR A 203 9.67 -11.28 -16.17
CA THR A 203 9.99 -11.39 -17.60
C THR A 203 9.10 -10.53 -18.51
N TYR A 204 7.86 -10.26 -18.08
CA TYR A 204 6.89 -9.52 -18.89
C TYR A 204 6.86 -8.01 -18.61
N TYR A 205 7.05 -7.61 -17.35
CA TYR A 205 6.86 -6.22 -16.89
C TYR A 205 8.14 -5.47 -16.50
N ASP A 206 9.29 -6.12 -16.26
CA ASP A 206 10.51 -5.44 -15.78
C ASP A 206 10.90 -4.22 -16.64
N SER A 207 10.97 -4.39 -17.96
CA SER A 207 11.23 -3.30 -18.91
C SER A 207 10.19 -2.17 -18.88
N THR A 208 8.95 -2.47 -18.51
CA THR A 208 7.87 -1.48 -18.38
C THR A 208 8.02 -0.72 -17.07
N LEU A 209 8.20 -1.42 -15.94
CA LEU A 209 8.34 -0.81 -14.62
C LEU A 209 9.58 0.08 -14.52
N LEU A 210 10.69 -0.32 -15.14
CA LEU A 210 11.94 0.47 -15.17
C LEU A 210 11.77 1.87 -15.80
N GLN A 211 10.74 2.09 -16.63
CA GLN A 211 10.45 3.41 -17.22
C GLN A 211 9.80 4.39 -16.23
N PHE A 212 9.28 3.88 -15.11
CA PHE A 212 8.58 4.64 -14.08
C PHE A 212 9.36 4.75 -12.77
N ARG A 213 10.58 4.22 -12.71
CA ARG A 213 11.44 4.39 -11.52
C ARG A 213 11.71 5.89 -11.28
N PRO A 214 11.70 6.36 -10.02
CA PRO A 214 12.20 7.69 -9.68
C PRO A 214 13.64 7.87 -10.19
N LEU A 215 13.97 9.09 -10.65
CA LEU A 215 15.32 9.45 -11.12
C LEU A 215 16.33 9.51 -9.96
#